data_AF-A0A0D0BE80-F1
#
_entry.id   AF-A0A0D0BE80-F1
#
_cell.length_a   1.000
_cell.length_b   1.000
_cell.length_c   1.000
_cell.angle_alpha   90.00
_cell.angle_beta   90.00
_cell.angle_gamma   90.00
#
_symmetry.space_group_name_H-M   'P 1'
#
loop_
_entity.id
_entity.type
_entity.pdbx_description
1 polymer ?
#
loop_
_entity_poly.entity_id
_entity_poly.type
_entity_poly.pdbx_seq_one_letter_code
_entity_poly.pdbx_strand_id
1 'polypeptide(L)'
;MTTSIPSASQWGSPTASRKALLIHGLNSSSHTFHRVASALAAQGYLVIAPNLLGHALRKPGIDFQVQTLADDLLPYLEAAEYDIVIGHSLGAHVVLSLLKYLPKTKPTSVVLIDPAVEITAEQMVGWRARLSNDIKTNPTAEDYMALNPLWTREDAIWRVLGTRIGRPTNSDDHIDGNVPWSFSHLFADKPAAATLTVLIKDLRFNSALQLEIVAKLKDIRVVVVPNASHWIQHEFPDVIVEEALRNIKE
;
A
#
# COMPACT_ATOMS: atom_id res chain seq x y z
N MET A 1 -0.07 3.39 29.02
CA MET A 1 0.57 2.14 28.56
C MET A 1 1.52 2.54 27.45
N THR A 2 2.79 2.14 27.50
CA THR A 2 3.72 2.38 26.38
C THR A 2 3.22 1.58 25.19
N THR A 3 2.65 2.25 24.20
CA THR A 3 2.26 1.66 22.92
C THR A 3 3.54 1.16 22.24
N SER A 4 3.74 -0.15 22.20
CA SER A 4 4.90 -0.73 21.53
C SER A 4 4.72 -0.59 20.03
N ILE A 5 5.67 0.06 19.35
CA ILE A 5 5.70 0.09 17.88
C ILE A 5 5.85 -1.37 17.38
N PRO A 6 4.97 -1.85 16.48
CA PRO A 6 5.11 -3.19 15.92
C PRO A 6 6.46 -3.43 15.25
N SER A 7 6.82 -4.68 14.98
CA SER A 7 8.02 -4.98 14.18
C SER A 7 7.84 -4.57 12.71
N ALA A 8 8.87 -3.98 12.11
CA ALA A 8 8.92 -3.63 10.69
C ALA A 8 10.22 -4.11 10.04
N SER A 9 10.15 -4.35 8.72
CA SER A 9 11.34 -4.44 7.89
C SER A 9 11.94 -3.05 7.68
N GLN A 10 13.27 -2.97 7.60
CA GLN A 10 13.98 -1.71 7.46
C GLN A 10 15.04 -1.77 6.36
N TRP A 11 15.19 -0.67 5.61
CA TRP A 11 16.25 -0.48 4.63
C TRP A 11 16.91 0.89 4.84
N GLY A 12 18.23 0.97 4.60
CA GLY A 12 19.00 2.20 4.78
C GLY A 12 19.64 2.32 6.17
N SER A 13 20.31 3.44 6.41
CA SER A 13 21.02 3.68 7.68
C SER A 13 20.02 3.98 8.81
N PRO A 14 20.15 3.35 9.99
CA PRO A 14 19.35 3.69 11.18
C PRO A 14 19.53 5.16 11.63
N THR A 15 20.61 5.82 11.21
CA THR A 15 20.92 7.22 11.53
C THR A 15 20.52 8.19 10.42
N ALA A 16 19.84 7.73 9.37
CA ALA A 16 19.38 8.63 8.31
C ALA A 16 18.37 9.63 8.86
N SER A 17 18.54 10.91 8.49
CA SER A 17 17.64 11.98 8.89
C SER A 17 16.31 11.96 8.14
N ARG A 18 16.30 11.40 6.92
CA ARG A 18 15.10 11.26 6.08
C ARG A 18 14.46 9.90 6.28
N LYS A 19 13.13 9.85 6.35
CA LYS A 19 12.36 8.64 6.67
C LYS A 19 11.22 8.41 5.68
N ALA A 20 11.00 7.14 5.34
CA ALA A 20 9.87 6.71 4.51
C ALA A 20 9.08 5.58 5.19
N LEU A 21 7.75 5.63 5.14
CA LEU A 21 6.86 4.58 5.65
C LEU A 21 6.11 3.91 4.49
N LEU A 22 6.26 2.59 4.34
CA LEU A 22 5.69 1.82 3.22
C LEU A 22 4.71 0.76 3.74
N ILE A 23 3.46 0.80 3.26
CA ILE A 23 2.34 -0.03 3.76
C ILE A 23 1.79 -0.90 2.63
N HIS A 24 1.93 -2.23 2.78
CA HIS A 24 1.63 -3.20 1.73
C HIS A 24 0.12 -3.50 1.58
N GLY A 25 -0.25 -4.15 0.48
CA GLY A 25 -1.62 -4.57 0.18
C GLY A 25 -2.06 -5.88 0.84
N LEU A 26 -3.29 -6.30 0.52
CA LEU A 26 -3.88 -7.55 1.01
C LEU A 26 -3.07 -8.78 0.54
N ASN A 27 -3.03 -9.83 1.36
CA ASN A 27 -2.29 -11.08 1.12
C ASN A 27 -0.82 -10.88 0.70
N SER A 28 -0.18 -9.86 1.26
CA SER A 28 1.20 -9.47 0.94
C SER A 28 2.05 -9.38 2.21
N SER A 29 3.28 -8.88 2.07
CA SER A 29 4.17 -8.51 3.17
C SER A 29 4.92 -7.22 2.84
N SER A 30 5.64 -6.68 3.82
CA SER A 30 6.56 -5.54 3.67
C SER A 30 7.54 -5.68 2.50
N HIS A 31 7.92 -6.91 2.14
CA HIS A 31 8.92 -7.16 1.10
C HIS A 31 8.39 -7.04 -0.33
N THR A 32 7.08 -6.88 -0.52
CA THR A 32 6.57 -6.49 -1.85
C THR A 32 7.10 -5.13 -2.30
N PHE A 33 7.60 -4.32 -1.37
CA PHE A 33 8.29 -3.07 -1.63
C PHE A 33 9.80 -3.16 -1.75
N HIS A 34 10.45 -4.34 -1.73
CA HIS A 34 11.91 -4.44 -1.62
C HIS A 34 12.70 -3.57 -2.62
N ARG A 35 12.23 -3.46 -3.88
CA ARG A 35 12.84 -2.59 -4.91
C ARG A 35 12.66 -1.11 -4.63
N VAL A 36 11.43 -0.69 -4.29
CA VAL A 36 11.12 0.70 -3.90
C VAL A 36 11.90 1.10 -2.64
N ALA A 37 11.91 0.23 -1.63
CA ALA A 37 12.62 0.45 -0.38
C ALA A 37 14.13 0.55 -0.58
N SER A 38 14.72 -0.33 -1.40
CA SER A 38 16.15 -0.27 -1.73
C SER A 38 16.51 1.00 -2.49
N ALA A 39 15.68 1.42 -3.44
CA ALA A 39 15.88 2.64 -4.21
C ALA A 39 15.80 3.90 -3.32
N LEU A 40 14.82 4.00 -2.42
CA LEU A 40 14.73 5.09 -1.46
C LEU A 40 15.89 5.08 -0.45
N ALA A 41 16.30 3.89 0.02
CA ALA A 41 17.47 3.76 0.89
C ALA A 41 18.77 4.24 0.21
N ALA A 42 18.95 3.95 -1.08
CA ALA A 42 20.05 4.48 -1.88
C ALA A 42 20.01 6.01 -2.03
N GLN A 43 18.82 6.62 -1.92
CA GLN A 43 18.65 8.07 -1.85
C GLN A 43 18.86 8.65 -0.45
N GLY A 44 19.28 7.83 0.54
CA GLY A 44 19.60 8.27 1.90
C GLY A 44 18.42 8.34 2.85
N TYR A 45 17.36 7.56 2.59
CA TYR A 45 16.22 7.39 3.50
C TYR A 45 16.42 6.17 4.42
N LEU A 46 15.94 6.26 5.66
CA LEU A 46 15.56 5.10 6.45
C LEU A 46 14.13 4.72 6.07
N VAL A 47 13.98 3.59 5.38
CA VAL A 47 12.69 3.06 4.98
C VAL A 47 12.20 2.09 6.04
N ILE A 48 10.99 2.32 6.54
CA ILE A 48 10.29 1.47 7.51
C ILE A 48 9.07 0.88 6.82
N ALA A 49 8.93 -0.45 6.84
CA ALA A 49 7.77 -1.13 6.27
C ALA A 49 7.21 -2.17 7.25
N PRO A 50 6.13 -1.84 7.97
CA PRO A 50 5.44 -2.81 8.82
C PRO A 50 4.69 -3.86 7.98
N ASN A 51 4.47 -5.03 8.58
CA ASN A 51 3.42 -5.93 8.10
C ASN A 51 2.09 -5.54 8.74
N LEU A 52 0.99 -5.54 7.98
CA LEU A 52 -0.36 -5.30 8.50
C LEU A 52 -0.84 -6.45 9.40
N LEU A 53 -1.81 -6.19 10.29
CA LEU A 53 -2.51 -7.25 11.02
C LEU A 53 -3.08 -8.28 10.03
N GLY A 54 -3.05 -9.56 10.41
CA GLY A 54 -3.49 -10.67 9.54
C GLY A 54 -2.47 -11.11 8.47
N HIS A 55 -1.38 -10.36 8.31
CA HIS A 55 -0.37 -10.60 7.28
C HIS A 55 0.98 -11.01 7.86
N ALA A 56 1.71 -11.83 7.09
CA ALA A 56 2.96 -12.44 7.53
C ALA A 56 2.79 -13.06 8.94
N LEU A 57 3.74 -12.84 9.85
CA LEU A 57 3.71 -13.35 11.22
C LEU A 57 2.94 -12.45 12.22
N ARG A 58 2.23 -11.42 11.74
CA ARG A 58 1.45 -10.54 12.63
C ARG A 58 0.20 -11.28 13.09
N LYS A 59 0.04 -11.39 14.41
CA LYS A 59 -1.13 -12.06 15.01
C LYS A 59 -2.42 -11.43 14.46
N PRO A 60 -3.38 -12.26 14.05
CA PRO A 60 -4.65 -11.76 13.52
C PRO A 60 -5.46 -11.12 14.65
N GLY A 61 -5.92 -9.90 14.41
CA GLY A 61 -6.97 -9.28 15.23
C GLY A 61 -8.31 -9.99 15.02
N ILE A 62 -9.32 -9.57 15.78
CA ILE A 62 -10.72 -9.97 15.54
C ILE A 62 -11.46 -8.96 14.64
N ASP A 63 -10.84 -7.80 14.39
CA ASP A 63 -11.37 -6.70 13.60
C ASP A 63 -10.32 -6.26 12.57
N PHE A 64 -10.74 -6.17 11.31
CA PHE A 64 -9.91 -5.86 10.16
C PHE A 64 -10.39 -4.62 9.40
N GLN A 65 -11.20 -3.78 10.05
CA GLN A 65 -11.51 -2.43 9.57
C GLN A 65 -10.22 -1.66 9.22
N VAL A 66 -10.27 -0.89 8.15
CA VAL A 66 -9.14 -0.03 7.74
C VAL A 66 -8.71 0.89 8.88
N GLN A 67 -9.65 1.42 9.67
CA GLN A 67 -9.32 2.23 10.86
C GLN A 67 -8.53 1.42 11.92
N THR A 68 -8.90 0.17 12.17
CA THR A 68 -8.18 -0.71 13.11
C THR A 68 -6.76 -1.00 12.64
N LEU A 69 -6.54 -1.14 11.32
CA LEU A 69 -5.21 -1.25 10.73
C LEU A 69 -4.41 0.05 10.84
N ALA A 70 -5.06 1.21 10.68
CA ALA A 70 -4.42 2.52 10.84
C ALA A 70 -4.02 2.75 12.31
N ASP A 71 -4.88 2.42 13.26
CA ASP A 71 -4.61 2.56 14.69
C ASP A 71 -3.44 1.68 15.14
N ASP A 72 -3.31 0.47 14.58
CA ASP A 72 -2.14 -0.41 14.81
C ASP A 72 -0.81 0.20 14.34
N LEU A 73 -0.86 1.04 13.30
CA LEU A 73 0.31 1.70 12.73
C LEU A 73 0.53 3.13 13.24
N LEU A 74 -0.44 3.71 13.97
CA LEU A 74 -0.34 5.05 14.53
C LEU A 74 0.93 5.27 15.39
N PRO A 75 1.41 4.30 16.20
CA PRO A 75 2.66 4.46 16.94
C PRO A 75 3.89 4.78 16.07
N TYR A 76 3.90 4.42 14.78
CA TYR A 76 4.97 4.84 13.88
C TYR A 76 4.99 6.35 13.66
N LEU A 77 3.82 6.97 13.45
CA LEU A 77 3.69 8.41 13.22
C LEU A 77 3.89 9.21 14.51
N GLU A 78 3.58 8.64 15.67
CA GLU A 78 3.85 9.24 16.98
C GLU A 78 5.35 9.24 17.31
N ALA A 79 6.09 8.22 16.89
CA ALA A 79 7.50 8.05 17.19
C ALA A 79 8.44 8.84 16.27
N ALA A 80 7.98 9.19 15.06
CA ALA A 80 8.79 9.90 14.09
C ALA A 80 7.95 10.60 13.03
N GLU A 81 8.47 11.70 12.52
CA GLU A 81 7.98 12.30 11.28
C GLU A 81 8.57 11.56 10.06
N TYR A 82 7.75 11.35 9.03
CA TYR A 82 8.14 10.77 7.76
C TYR A 82 8.07 11.82 6.66
N ASP A 83 9.04 11.79 5.76
CA ASP A 83 9.03 12.66 4.58
C ASP A 83 8.24 12.01 3.44
N ILE A 84 8.18 10.67 3.42
CA ILE A 84 7.50 9.87 2.41
C ILE A 84 6.57 8.85 3.11
N VAL A 85 5.33 8.74 2.64
CA VAL A 85 4.40 7.68 3.02
C VAL A 85 3.82 7.04 1.76
N ILE A 86 3.95 5.72 1.62
CA ILE A 86 3.50 4.99 0.43
C ILE A 86 2.57 3.87 0.86
N GLY A 87 1.42 3.74 0.21
CA GLY A 87 0.48 2.65 0.44
C GLY A 87 0.10 1.96 -0.87
N HIS A 88 0.06 0.63 -0.88
CA HIS A 88 -0.42 -0.15 -2.03
C HIS A 88 -1.75 -0.83 -1.71
N SER A 89 -2.74 -0.72 -2.59
CA SER A 89 -4.02 -1.44 -2.48
C SER A 89 -4.68 -1.20 -1.12
N LEU A 90 -4.94 -2.24 -0.31
CA LEU A 90 -5.38 -2.11 1.08
C LEU A 90 -4.51 -1.14 1.91
N GLY A 91 -3.18 -1.20 1.76
CA GLY A 91 -2.26 -0.29 2.43
C GLY A 91 -2.46 1.17 2.05
N ALA A 92 -2.95 1.45 0.83
CA ALA A 92 -3.33 2.80 0.44
C ALA A 92 -4.56 3.31 1.21
N HIS A 93 -5.53 2.45 1.51
CA HIS A 93 -6.67 2.81 2.37
C HIS A 93 -6.22 3.07 3.81
N VAL A 94 -5.26 2.28 4.31
CA VAL A 94 -4.65 2.53 5.62
C VAL A 94 -3.93 3.89 5.65
N VAL A 95 -3.16 4.23 4.60
CA VAL A 95 -2.56 5.57 4.46
C VAL A 95 -3.62 6.67 4.44
N LEU A 96 -4.73 6.47 3.72
CA LEU A 96 -5.84 7.43 3.70
C LEU A 96 -6.40 7.70 5.11
N SER A 97 -6.64 6.66 5.92
CA SER A 97 -7.07 6.81 7.31
C SER A 97 -6.02 7.46 8.21
N LEU A 98 -4.74 7.37 7.84
CA LEU A 98 -3.63 7.98 8.56
C LEU A 98 -3.40 9.46 8.21
N LEU A 99 -3.98 9.98 7.12
CA LEU A 99 -3.73 11.35 6.63
C LEU A 99 -3.92 12.42 7.70
N LYS A 100 -4.97 12.31 8.51
CA LYS A 100 -5.29 13.27 9.60
C LYS A 100 -4.22 13.36 10.69
N TYR A 101 -3.34 12.37 10.79
CA TYR A 101 -2.24 12.32 11.76
C TYR A 101 -0.90 12.77 11.17
N LEU A 102 -0.81 13.03 9.87
CA LEU A 102 0.41 13.56 9.27
C LEU A 102 0.67 15.01 9.72
N PRO A 103 1.94 15.46 9.77
CA PRO A 103 2.28 16.81 10.17
C PRO A 103 1.54 17.88 9.35
N LYS A 104 1.01 18.90 10.03
CA LYS A 104 0.29 20.00 9.37
C LYS A 104 1.22 21.04 8.74
N THR A 105 2.48 21.09 9.17
CA THR A 105 3.45 22.13 8.80
C THR A 105 4.66 21.60 8.05
N LYS A 106 5.05 20.33 8.27
CA LYS A 106 6.15 19.70 7.55
C LYS A 106 5.66 19.08 6.24
N PRO A 107 6.30 19.39 5.09
CA PRO A 107 5.98 18.74 3.83
C PRO A 107 6.09 17.22 3.92
N THR A 108 5.06 16.52 3.44
CA THR A 108 5.04 15.05 3.36
C THR A 108 4.61 14.64 1.95
N SER A 109 5.38 13.78 1.31
CA SER A 109 5.01 13.16 0.03
C SER A 109 4.25 11.87 0.28
N VAL A 110 3.01 11.80 -0.21
CA VAL A 110 2.15 10.62 -0.04
C VAL A 110 1.86 10.01 -1.40
N VAL A 111 2.14 8.72 -1.58
CA VAL A 111 1.90 7.98 -2.82
C VAL A 111 0.97 6.80 -2.57
N LEU A 112 -0.19 6.81 -3.23
CA LEU A 112 -1.17 5.72 -3.17
C LEU A 112 -1.10 4.92 -4.47
N ILE A 113 -0.83 3.63 -4.36
CA ILE A 113 -0.63 2.73 -5.49
C ILE A 113 -1.87 1.87 -5.68
N ASP A 114 -2.56 2.10 -6.79
CA ASP A 114 -3.80 1.45 -7.23
C ASP A 114 -4.87 1.31 -6.12
N PRO A 115 -5.27 2.41 -5.46
CA PRO A 115 -6.24 2.37 -4.36
C PRO A 115 -7.69 2.20 -4.87
N ALA A 116 -8.22 0.97 -4.83
CA ALA A 116 -9.61 0.69 -5.18
C ALA A 116 -10.59 1.22 -4.12
N VAL A 117 -10.82 2.54 -4.12
CA VAL A 117 -11.47 3.27 -3.01
C VAL A 117 -12.99 3.12 -2.92
N GLU A 118 -13.65 2.72 -3.99
CA GLU A 118 -15.09 2.46 -4.02
C GLU A 118 -15.35 1.15 -4.76
N ILE A 119 -16.06 0.23 -4.12
CA ILE A 119 -16.47 -1.05 -4.71
C ILE A 119 -17.93 -1.28 -4.34
N THR A 120 -18.80 -1.42 -5.33
CA THR A 120 -20.22 -1.72 -5.07
C THR A 120 -20.39 -3.14 -4.54
N ALA A 121 -21.50 -3.42 -3.85
CA ALA A 121 -21.80 -4.76 -3.36
C ALA A 121 -21.81 -5.82 -4.49
N GLU A 122 -22.28 -5.45 -5.68
CA GLU A 122 -22.25 -6.32 -6.87
C GLU A 122 -20.82 -6.60 -7.35
N GLN A 123 -19.98 -5.57 -7.46
CA GLN A 123 -18.57 -5.72 -7.84
C GLN A 123 -17.77 -6.52 -6.82
N MET A 124 -18.15 -6.41 -5.53
CA MET A 124 -17.48 -7.10 -4.43
C MET A 124 -17.53 -8.63 -4.59
N VAL A 125 -18.59 -9.19 -5.15
CA VAL A 125 -18.70 -10.64 -5.41
C VAL A 125 -17.56 -11.12 -6.31
N GLY A 126 -17.31 -10.43 -7.42
CA GLY A 126 -16.22 -10.76 -8.34
C GLY A 126 -14.84 -10.48 -7.75
N TRP A 127 -14.70 -9.41 -6.97
CA TRP A 127 -13.47 -9.06 -6.26
C TRP A 127 -13.07 -10.14 -5.25
N ARG A 128 -14.02 -10.57 -4.40
CA ARG A 128 -13.82 -11.64 -3.42
C ARG A 128 -13.37 -12.95 -4.08
N ALA A 129 -14.00 -13.32 -5.19
CA ALA A 129 -13.59 -14.50 -5.96
C ALA A 129 -12.14 -14.41 -6.46
N ARG A 130 -11.71 -13.24 -6.98
CA ARG A 130 -10.34 -13.00 -7.46
C ARG A 130 -9.31 -13.02 -6.34
N LEU A 131 -9.56 -12.33 -5.23
CA LEU A 131 -8.62 -12.23 -4.11
C LEU A 131 -8.36 -13.59 -3.45
N SER A 132 -9.38 -14.44 -3.37
CA SER A 132 -9.27 -15.79 -2.82
C SER A 132 -8.76 -16.81 -3.83
N ASN A 133 -8.66 -16.47 -5.13
CA ASN A 133 -8.24 -17.41 -6.17
C ASN A 133 -6.79 -17.86 -5.98
N ASP A 134 -5.88 -16.94 -5.69
CA ASP A 134 -4.45 -17.25 -5.50
C ASP A 134 -4.22 -18.15 -4.27
N ILE A 135 -5.04 -17.97 -3.23
CA ILE A 135 -5.02 -18.84 -2.04
C ILE A 135 -5.42 -20.27 -2.44
N LYS A 136 -6.53 -20.40 -3.18
CA LYS A 136 -7.11 -21.68 -3.61
C LYS A 136 -6.23 -22.43 -4.63
N THR A 137 -5.71 -21.72 -5.62
CA THR A 137 -4.98 -22.31 -6.75
C THR A 137 -3.51 -22.57 -6.45
N ASN A 138 -2.94 -21.90 -5.44
CA ASN A 138 -1.55 -22.10 -5.02
C ASN A 138 -0.52 -22.00 -6.15
N PRO A 139 -0.50 -20.86 -6.88
CA PRO A 139 0.50 -20.62 -7.91
C PRO A 139 1.91 -20.63 -7.32
N THR A 140 2.82 -21.24 -8.07
CA THR A 140 4.25 -21.22 -7.81
C THR A 140 4.87 -19.88 -8.19
N ALA A 141 6.15 -19.67 -7.86
CA ALA A 141 6.87 -18.49 -8.34
C ALA A 141 6.95 -18.48 -9.88
N GLU A 142 7.10 -19.66 -10.49
CA GLU A 142 7.12 -19.87 -11.93
C GLU A 142 5.79 -19.48 -12.59
N ASP A 143 4.66 -19.85 -11.98
CA ASP A 143 3.33 -19.47 -12.48
C ASP A 143 3.16 -17.94 -12.45
N TYR A 144 3.58 -17.30 -11.35
CA TYR A 144 3.52 -15.83 -11.25
C TYR A 144 4.43 -15.16 -12.28
N MET A 145 5.64 -15.64 -12.50
CA MET A 145 6.55 -15.09 -13.51
C MET A 145 6.00 -15.29 -14.93
N ALA A 146 5.37 -16.43 -15.22
CA ALA A 146 4.76 -16.68 -16.52
C ALA A 146 3.59 -15.72 -16.80
N LEU A 147 2.80 -15.39 -15.76
CA LEU A 147 1.70 -14.43 -15.85
C LEU A 147 2.15 -12.97 -15.81
N ASN A 148 3.31 -12.69 -15.23
CA ASN A 148 3.84 -11.34 -15.03
C ASN A 148 5.29 -11.24 -15.54
N PRO A 149 5.50 -11.07 -16.86
CA PRO A 149 6.84 -11.14 -17.47
C PRO A 149 7.86 -10.10 -16.97
N LEU A 150 7.39 -9.02 -16.33
CA LEU A 150 8.25 -7.98 -15.74
C LEU A 150 8.69 -8.30 -14.31
N TRP A 151 8.11 -9.31 -13.67
CA TRP A 151 8.45 -9.68 -12.30
C TRP A 151 9.78 -10.41 -12.27
N THR A 152 10.59 -10.05 -11.29
CA THR A 152 11.74 -10.88 -10.93
C THR A 152 11.27 -12.14 -10.21
N ARG A 153 12.16 -13.13 -10.12
CA ARG A 153 11.91 -14.32 -9.28
C ARG A 153 11.67 -13.94 -7.81
N GLU A 154 12.35 -12.90 -7.32
CA GLU A 154 12.17 -12.41 -5.96
C GLU A 154 10.78 -11.80 -5.74
N ASP A 155 10.28 -10.99 -6.68
CA ASP A 155 8.90 -10.46 -6.66
C ASP A 155 7.88 -11.61 -6.55
N ALA A 156 8.04 -12.64 -7.39
CA ALA A 156 7.17 -13.81 -7.41
C ALA A 156 7.24 -14.60 -6.09
N ILE A 157 8.43 -14.80 -5.51
CA ILE A 157 8.59 -15.48 -4.21
C ILE A 157 7.89 -14.68 -3.10
N TRP A 158 8.03 -13.36 -3.06
CA TRP A 158 7.35 -12.54 -2.07
C TRP A 158 5.83 -12.60 -2.20
N ARG A 159 5.31 -12.68 -3.43
CA ARG A 159 3.89 -12.90 -3.69
C ARG A 159 3.43 -14.27 -3.16
N VAL A 160 4.17 -15.34 -3.44
CA VAL A 160 3.89 -16.68 -2.89
C VAL A 160 3.86 -16.62 -1.36
N LEU A 161 4.92 -16.14 -0.72
CA LEU A 161 5.01 -16.08 0.74
C LEU A 161 3.87 -15.26 1.37
N GLY A 162 3.49 -14.13 0.76
CA GLY A 162 2.38 -13.30 1.23
C GLY A 162 1.04 -14.05 1.28
N THR A 163 0.77 -14.91 0.30
CA THR A 163 -0.45 -15.75 0.28
C THR A 163 -0.37 -16.98 1.18
N ARG A 164 0.85 -17.46 1.49
CA ARG A 164 1.08 -18.74 2.19
C ARG A 164 1.27 -18.60 3.69
N ILE A 165 1.86 -17.49 4.15
CA ILE A 165 2.12 -17.28 5.58
C ILE A 165 0.84 -16.85 6.32
N GLY A 166 -0.02 -16.10 5.63
CA GLY A 166 -1.30 -15.64 6.18
C GLY A 166 -2.35 -16.76 6.30
N ARG A 167 -3.50 -16.42 6.90
CA ARG A 167 -4.64 -17.33 6.98
C ARG A 167 -5.36 -17.46 5.64
N PRO A 168 -5.95 -18.62 5.31
CA PRO A 168 -6.77 -18.76 4.10
C PRO A 168 -7.97 -17.82 4.05
N THR A 169 -8.54 -17.44 5.20
CA THR A 169 -9.71 -16.55 5.31
C THR A 169 -9.34 -15.07 5.28
N ASN A 170 -8.05 -14.72 5.27
CA ASN A 170 -7.60 -13.34 5.50
C ASN A 170 -8.26 -12.33 4.55
N SER A 171 -8.42 -12.67 3.27
CA SER A 171 -9.12 -11.81 2.31
C SER A 171 -10.58 -11.58 2.66
N ASP A 172 -11.27 -12.65 3.05
CA ASP A 172 -12.68 -12.60 3.41
C ASP A 172 -12.86 -11.79 4.70
N ASP A 173 -12.01 -12.00 5.71
CA ASP A 173 -12.04 -11.29 6.98
C ASP A 173 -11.84 -9.77 6.78
N HIS A 174 -10.91 -9.37 5.92
CA HIS A 174 -10.69 -7.96 5.57
C HIS A 174 -11.84 -7.36 4.75
N ILE A 175 -12.47 -8.14 3.86
CA ILE A 175 -13.63 -7.66 3.10
C ILE A 175 -14.83 -7.47 4.03
N ASP A 176 -15.12 -8.45 4.89
CA ASP A 176 -16.27 -8.44 5.80
C ASP A 176 -16.17 -7.33 6.86
N GLY A 177 -14.95 -7.03 7.31
CA GLY A 177 -14.70 -5.91 8.21
C GLY A 177 -14.91 -4.53 7.57
N ASN A 178 -15.05 -4.42 6.25
CA ASN A 178 -15.09 -3.15 5.53
C ASN A 178 -16.30 -3.04 4.59
N VAL A 179 -17.50 -3.37 5.10
CA VAL A 179 -18.77 -3.23 4.37
C VAL A 179 -19.54 -1.99 4.89
N PRO A 180 -19.96 -1.04 4.03
CA PRO A 180 -19.66 -0.96 2.60
C PRO A 180 -18.19 -0.61 2.34
N TRP A 181 -17.65 -1.06 1.20
CA TRP A 181 -16.29 -0.74 0.77
C TRP A 181 -16.25 0.66 0.14
N SER A 182 -16.09 1.67 0.99
CA SER A 182 -16.12 3.08 0.60
C SER A 182 -15.10 3.90 1.39
N PHE A 183 -14.12 4.47 0.68
CA PHE A 183 -12.96 5.16 1.26
C PHE A 183 -12.67 6.51 0.60
N SER A 184 -13.40 6.92 -0.43
CA SER A 184 -13.16 8.19 -1.12
C SER A 184 -13.34 9.42 -0.21
N HIS A 185 -14.13 9.30 0.85
CA HIS A 185 -14.31 10.38 1.83
C HIS A 185 -13.03 10.71 2.61
N LEU A 186 -12.11 9.74 2.78
CA LEU A 186 -10.87 9.92 3.55
C LEU A 186 -9.87 10.86 2.88
N PHE A 187 -10.01 11.12 1.58
CA PHE A 187 -9.19 12.12 0.90
C PHE A 187 -9.40 13.55 1.47
N ALA A 188 -10.55 13.82 2.11
CA ALA A 188 -10.83 15.09 2.74
C ALA A 188 -9.91 15.40 3.94
N ASP A 189 -9.30 14.37 4.55
CA ASP A 189 -8.41 14.50 5.70
C ASP A 189 -6.98 14.88 5.31
N LYS A 190 -6.68 15.07 4.02
CA LYS A 190 -5.35 15.42 3.51
C LYS A 190 -4.88 16.78 4.09
N PRO A 191 -3.77 16.82 4.85
CA PRO A 191 -3.20 18.08 5.29
C PRO A 191 -2.74 18.97 4.13
N ALA A 192 -2.71 20.29 4.35
CA ALA A 192 -2.24 21.25 3.35
C ALA A 192 -0.75 21.04 3.00
N ALA A 193 0.08 20.68 3.99
CA ALA A 193 1.50 20.39 3.79
C ALA A 193 1.76 19.03 3.09
N ALA A 194 0.75 18.17 2.96
CA ALA A 194 0.90 16.89 2.29
C ALA A 194 0.63 17.02 0.78
N THR A 195 1.58 16.55 -0.02
CA THR A 195 1.35 16.31 -1.45
C THR A 195 0.87 14.88 -1.63
N LEU A 196 -0.22 14.67 -2.37
CA LEU A 196 -0.82 13.35 -2.55
C LEU A 196 -0.84 12.98 -4.03
N THR A 197 -0.20 11.86 -4.35
CA THR A 197 -0.17 11.28 -5.69
C THR A 197 -0.86 9.93 -5.68
N VAL A 198 -1.79 9.72 -6.61
CA VAL A 198 -2.45 8.43 -6.84
C VAL A 198 -1.93 7.85 -8.15
N LEU A 199 -1.26 6.70 -8.05
CA LEU A 199 -0.88 5.90 -9.21
C LEU A 199 -2.01 4.92 -9.51
N ILE A 200 -2.48 4.91 -10.76
CA ILE A 200 -3.54 4.01 -11.23
C ILE A 200 -2.93 3.05 -12.23
N LYS A 201 -3.27 1.76 -12.10
CA LYS A 201 -2.91 0.77 -13.12
C LYS A 201 -3.52 1.09 -14.48
N ASP A 202 -3.00 0.46 -15.52
CA ASP A 202 -3.47 0.66 -16.90
C ASP A 202 -5.00 0.44 -17.03
N LEU A 203 -5.65 1.32 -17.79
CA LEU A 203 -7.11 1.36 -17.94
C LEU A 203 -7.69 0.07 -18.55
N ARG A 204 -6.88 -0.70 -19.29
CA ARG A 204 -7.28 -2.03 -19.80
C ARG A 204 -7.64 -3.02 -18.69
N PHE A 205 -7.24 -2.75 -17.45
CA PHE A 205 -7.57 -3.56 -16.27
C PHE A 205 -8.77 -3.02 -15.47
N ASN A 206 -9.73 -2.37 -16.16
CA ASN A 206 -11.00 -1.89 -15.58
C ASN A 206 -10.83 -0.87 -14.44
N SER A 207 -9.86 0.03 -14.55
CA SER A 207 -9.62 1.10 -13.56
C SER A 207 -10.31 2.44 -13.88
N ALA A 208 -11.18 2.48 -14.90
CA ALA A 208 -11.85 3.70 -15.34
C ALA A 208 -12.72 4.36 -14.25
N LEU A 209 -13.47 3.57 -13.49
CA LEU A 209 -14.28 4.09 -12.37
C LEU A 209 -13.41 4.74 -11.29
N GLN A 210 -12.31 4.06 -10.93
CA GLN A 210 -11.37 4.57 -9.95
C GLN A 210 -10.73 5.88 -10.42
N LEU A 211 -10.32 5.95 -11.70
CA LEU A 211 -9.83 7.18 -12.32
C LEU A 211 -10.88 8.30 -12.24
N GLU A 212 -12.14 8.01 -12.60
CA GLU A 212 -13.21 9.00 -12.55
C GLU A 212 -13.41 9.56 -11.14
N ILE A 213 -13.36 8.70 -10.12
CA ILE A 213 -13.49 9.11 -8.71
C ILE A 213 -12.33 10.02 -8.32
N VAL A 214 -11.08 9.58 -8.55
CA VAL A 214 -9.91 10.34 -8.06
C VAL A 214 -9.63 11.59 -8.89
N ALA A 215 -9.98 11.62 -10.18
CA ALA A 215 -9.82 12.79 -11.04
C ALA A 215 -10.76 13.95 -10.68
N LYS A 216 -11.84 13.67 -9.95
CA LYS A 216 -12.75 14.70 -9.42
C LYS A 216 -12.21 15.36 -8.15
N LEU A 217 -11.21 14.76 -7.50
CA LEU A 217 -10.66 15.29 -6.26
C LEU A 217 -9.69 16.44 -6.56
N LYS A 218 -9.76 17.48 -5.72
CA LYS A 218 -8.88 18.65 -5.83
C LYS A 218 -7.55 18.39 -5.12
N ASP A 219 -6.50 19.08 -5.55
CA ASP A 219 -5.18 19.08 -4.92
C ASP A 219 -4.55 17.68 -4.79
N ILE A 220 -4.89 16.80 -5.75
CA ILE A 220 -4.40 15.43 -5.85
C ILE A 220 -3.83 15.23 -7.24
N ARG A 221 -2.61 14.72 -7.30
CA ARG A 221 -1.97 14.33 -8.55
C ARG A 221 -2.42 12.93 -8.90
N VAL A 222 -2.92 12.72 -10.11
CA VAL A 222 -3.31 11.39 -10.60
C VAL A 222 -2.41 11.02 -11.77
N VAL A 223 -1.81 9.83 -11.70
CA VAL A 223 -0.92 9.30 -12.72
C VAL A 223 -1.40 7.91 -13.14
N VAL A 224 -1.81 7.76 -14.38
CA VAL A 224 -2.05 6.43 -14.97
C VAL A 224 -0.69 5.90 -15.41
N VAL A 225 -0.33 4.69 -14.96
CA VAL A 225 0.94 4.04 -15.32
C VAL A 225 0.67 3.07 -16.48
N PRO A 226 1.12 3.39 -17.71
CA PRO A 226 0.85 2.55 -18.88
C PRO A 226 1.46 1.16 -18.72
N ASN A 227 0.73 0.15 -19.17
CA ASN A 227 1.09 -1.28 -19.07
C ASN A 227 1.19 -1.86 -17.65
N ALA A 228 0.96 -1.06 -16.61
CA ALA A 228 0.99 -1.56 -15.25
C ALA A 228 -0.27 -2.35 -14.92
N SER A 229 -0.07 -3.49 -14.26
CA SER A 229 -1.11 -4.23 -13.57
C SER A 229 -1.34 -3.63 -12.17
N HIS A 230 -2.02 -4.37 -11.30
CA HIS A 230 -2.17 -4.00 -9.89
C HIS A 230 -0.83 -3.90 -9.14
N TRP A 231 0.24 -4.49 -9.66
CA TRP A 231 1.53 -4.63 -9.00
C TRP A 231 2.58 -3.66 -9.55
N ILE A 232 2.23 -2.37 -9.57
CA ILE A 232 3.10 -1.29 -10.06
C ILE A 232 4.48 -1.32 -9.37
N GLN A 233 4.55 -1.69 -8.09
CA GLN A 233 5.80 -1.81 -7.35
C GLN A 233 6.73 -2.94 -7.81
N HIS A 234 6.19 -3.97 -8.48
CA HIS A 234 6.99 -5.03 -9.08
C HIS A 234 7.39 -4.68 -10.52
N GLU A 235 6.51 -3.99 -11.24
CA GLU A 235 6.69 -3.75 -12.67
C GLU A 235 7.42 -2.43 -12.97
N PHE A 236 7.07 -1.37 -12.25
CA PHE A 236 7.53 0.00 -12.46
C PHE A 236 7.90 0.68 -11.13
N PRO A 237 8.79 0.11 -10.30
CA PRO A 237 9.17 0.70 -9.02
C PRO A 237 9.77 2.10 -9.15
N ASP A 238 10.46 2.39 -10.24
CA ASP A 238 11.08 3.70 -10.47
C ASP A 238 10.04 4.82 -10.57
N VAL A 239 8.87 4.55 -11.15
CA VAL A 239 7.76 5.53 -11.22
C VAL A 239 7.30 5.90 -9.81
N ILE A 240 7.22 4.93 -8.90
CA ILE A 240 6.85 5.18 -7.49
C ILE A 240 7.90 6.04 -6.82
N VAL A 241 9.19 5.73 -7.02
CA VAL A 241 10.30 6.48 -6.42
C VAL A 241 10.37 7.91 -6.95
N GLU A 242 10.21 8.10 -8.26
CA GLU A 242 10.17 9.41 -8.91
C GLU A 242 9.03 10.27 -8.38
N GLU A 243 7.81 9.72 -8.29
CA GLU A 243 6.66 10.45 -7.77
C GLU A 243 6.78 10.72 -6.26
N ALA A 244 7.36 9.79 -5.49
CA ALA A 244 7.61 10.00 -4.06
C ALA A 244 8.63 11.14 -3.81
N LEU A 245 9.65 11.27 -4.65
CA LEU A 245 10.70 12.28 -4.50
C LEU A 245 10.38 13.63 -5.16
N ARG A 246 9.33 13.69 -6.01
CA ARG A 246 9.02 14.85 -6.85
C ARG A 246 8.96 16.18 -6.09
N ASN A 247 8.37 16.19 -4.91
CA ASN A 247 8.13 17.40 -4.12
C ASN A 247 9.02 17.52 -2.88
N ILE A 248 10.03 16.65 -2.75
CA ILE A 248 11.02 16.69 -1.66
C ILE A 248 12.36 17.25 -2.15
N LYS A 249 12.51 17.45 -3.46
CA LYS A 249 13.65 18.14 -4.05
C LYS A 249 13.42 19.64 -4.00
N GLU A 250 13.71 20.24 -2.86
CA GLU A 250 14.18 21.63 -2.68
C GLU A 250 14.80 21.79 -1.28
#